data_AF-A0A964R9W5-F1
#
_entry.id   AF-A0A964R9W5-F1
#
_cell.length_a   1.000
_cell.length_b   1.000
_cell.length_c   1.000
_cell.angle_alpha   90.00
_cell.angle_beta   90.00
_cell.angle_gamma   90.00
#
_symmetry.space_group_name_H-M   'P 1'
#
loop_
_entity.id
_entity.type
_entity.pdbx_description
1 polymer ?
#
loop_
_entity_poly.entity_id
_entity_poly.type
_entity_poly.pdbx_seq_one_letter_code
_entity_poly.pdbx_strand_id
1 'polypeptide(L)'
;EYAANSDLESHPEILKAYKLVLSVGHDEYWSSPMRDNLEKFIGDGGNVAFFSGNTCCWQVRSEDNGSALTCWKQNVQQDPVFVARGSQATLSSLWGHHLIQRPENQLTGVGFLWGGYHKSHGQLMDASGAFNVHRPTHWVFEGTSLKTGDSFGAKDTIVGYECDGCELEWQEGLPKPTHRDGTPANFEVLATAPAQWHPDDCEWYERWQPGRKGHAVLGTYTRGGTVFTCGSTDWSHGLRGRDPMVERITRNVLDRLGK
;
A
#
# COMPACT_ATOMS: atom_id res chain seq x y z
N GLU A 1 -8.32 -15.33 -12.14
CA GLU A 1 -7.38 -16.44 -11.85
C GLU A 1 -6.52 -16.05 -10.65
N TYR A 2 -5.67 -16.94 -10.15
CA TYR A 2 -4.71 -16.63 -9.08
C TYR A 2 -3.29 -16.91 -9.56
N ALA A 3 -2.34 -16.16 -9.02
CA ALA A 3 -0.92 -16.31 -9.23
C ALA A 3 -0.21 -16.03 -7.90
N ALA A 4 0.96 -16.63 -7.70
CA ALA A 4 1.84 -16.23 -6.61
C ALA A 4 2.62 -14.97 -7.01
N ASN A 5 3.09 -14.17 -6.05
CA ASN A 5 3.93 -13.01 -6.37
C ASN A 5 5.18 -13.41 -7.18
N SER A 6 5.75 -14.59 -6.90
CA SER A 6 6.86 -15.14 -7.67
C SER A 6 6.58 -15.32 -9.16
N ASP A 7 5.31 -15.46 -9.57
CA ASP A 7 4.96 -15.51 -10.98
C ASP A 7 5.15 -14.15 -11.67
N LEU A 8 5.09 -13.04 -10.94
CA LEU A 8 5.43 -11.71 -11.49
C LEU A 8 6.92 -11.60 -11.81
N GLU A 9 7.78 -12.43 -11.21
CA GLU A 9 9.22 -12.51 -11.51
C GLU A 9 9.49 -13.58 -12.57
N SER A 10 8.97 -14.79 -12.38
CA SER A 10 9.28 -15.96 -13.23
C SER A 10 8.46 -16.04 -14.52
N HIS A 11 7.24 -15.51 -14.50
CA HIS A 11 6.25 -15.62 -15.57
C HIS A 11 5.53 -14.28 -15.85
N PRO A 12 6.24 -13.15 -16.01
CA PRO A 12 5.60 -11.84 -16.15
C PRO A 12 4.70 -11.71 -17.38
N GLU A 13 4.86 -12.59 -18.37
CA GLU A 13 3.97 -12.66 -19.53
C GLU A 13 2.51 -12.90 -19.19
N ILE A 14 2.19 -13.51 -18.03
CA ILE A 14 0.81 -13.73 -17.61
C ILE A 14 0.03 -12.42 -17.50
N LEU A 15 0.70 -11.31 -17.15
CA LEU A 15 0.08 -10.00 -17.00
C LEU A 15 -0.62 -9.52 -18.28
N LYS A 16 -0.16 -9.96 -19.46
CA LYS A 16 -0.76 -9.60 -20.76
C LYS A 16 -2.19 -10.10 -20.93
N ALA A 17 -2.59 -11.13 -20.18
CA ALA A 17 -3.93 -11.70 -20.23
C ALA A 17 -4.95 -10.92 -19.38
N TYR A 18 -4.50 -10.01 -18.52
CA TYR A 18 -5.36 -9.37 -17.52
C TYR A 18 -5.47 -7.85 -17.72
N LYS A 19 -6.62 -7.30 -17.33
CA LYS A 19 -6.85 -5.85 -17.24
C LYS A 19 -6.61 -5.31 -15.83
N LEU A 20 -6.76 -6.16 -14.82
CA LEU A 20 -6.68 -5.82 -13.41
C LEU A 20 -5.92 -6.88 -12.64
N VAL A 21 -4.91 -6.46 -11.89
CA VAL A 21 -4.25 -7.26 -10.86
C VAL A 21 -4.80 -6.85 -9.50
N LEU A 22 -5.10 -7.84 -8.66
CA LEU A 22 -5.53 -7.62 -7.27
C LEU A 22 -4.43 -8.08 -6.33
N SER A 23 -4.04 -7.22 -5.40
CA SER A 23 -3.22 -7.57 -4.23
C SER A 23 -4.09 -7.41 -2.99
N VAL A 24 -4.20 -8.45 -2.17
CA VAL A 24 -5.24 -8.55 -1.12
C VAL A 24 -4.63 -9.02 0.20
N GLY A 25 -4.99 -8.36 1.29
CA GLY A 25 -4.58 -8.74 2.64
C GLY A 25 -3.25 -8.11 3.04
N HIS A 26 -2.21 -8.93 3.17
CA HIS A 26 -0.89 -8.50 3.66
C HIS A 26 0.21 -8.94 2.70
N ASP A 27 0.59 -8.02 1.82
CA ASP A 27 1.45 -8.30 0.68
C ASP A 27 2.82 -7.61 0.82
N GLU A 28 3.56 -7.98 1.87
CA GLU A 28 4.67 -7.20 2.42
C GLU A 28 6.02 -7.37 1.69
N TYR A 29 6.30 -8.54 1.08
CA TYR A 29 7.62 -8.91 0.57
C TYR A 29 7.64 -9.01 -0.95
N TRP A 30 8.44 -8.17 -1.60
CA TRP A 30 8.49 -8.05 -3.06
C TRP A 30 9.92 -8.03 -3.57
N SER A 31 10.22 -8.82 -4.60
CA SER A 31 11.50 -8.72 -5.29
C SER A 31 11.50 -7.58 -6.31
N SER A 32 12.70 -7.13 -6.70
CA SER A 32 12.86 -6.13 -7.76
C SER A 32 12.15 -6.54 -9.05
N PRO A 33 12.35 -7.74 -9.61
CA PRO A 33 11.65 -8.16 -10.82
C PRO A 33 10.12 -8.18 -10.68
N MET A 34 9.57 -8.63 -9.54
CA MET A 34 8.10 -8.61 -9.31
C MET A 34 7.56 -7.19 -9.42
N ARG A 35 8.22 -6.25 -8.72
CA ARG A 35 7.83 -4.84 -8.71
C ARG A 35 8.00 -4.20 -10.08
N ASP A 36 9.12 -4.44 -10.75
CA ASP A 36 9.42 -3.91 -12.09
C ASP A 36 8.36 -4.33 -13.11
N ASN A 37 7.98 -5.60 -13.10
CA ASN A 37 6.99 -6.14 -14.04
C ASN A 37 5.58 -5.58 -13.78
N LEU A 38 5.18 -5.42 -12.51
CA LEU A 38 3.90 -4.77 -12.19
C LEU A 38 3.91 -3.28 -12.55
N GLU A 39 4.99 -2.56 -12.24
CA GLU A 39 5.16 -1.14 -12.60
C GLU A 39 5.14 -0.93 -14.12
N LYS A 40 5.70 -1.87 -14.88
CA LYS A 40 5.62 -1.88 -16.34
C LYS A 40 4.20 -2.16 -16.82
N PHE A 41 3.53 -3.16 -16.26
CA PHE A 41 2.13 -3.47 -16.58
C PHE A 41 1.22 -2.25 -16.36
N ILE A 42 1.38 -1.53 -15.25
CA ILE A 42 0.68 -0.26 -15.01
C ILE A 42 1.00 0.76 -16.10
N GLY A 43 2.29 0.95 -16.41
CA GLY A 43 2.77 1.84 -17.47
C GLY A 43 2.16 1.55 -18.85
N ASP A 44 1.92 0.27 -19.16
CA ASP A 44 1.35 -0.21 -20.41
C ASP A 44 -0.19 -0.13 -20.45
N GLY A 45 -0.84 0.40 -19.41
CA GLY A 45 -2.30 0.57 -19.34
C GLY A 45 -3.04 -0.45 -18.48
N GLY A 46 -2.33 -1.37 -17.83
CA GLY A 46 -2.89 -2.32 -16.87
C GLY A 46 -3.31 -1.66 -15.56
N ASN A 47 -4.40 -2.12 -14.95
CA ASN A 47 -4.89 -1.58 -13.68
C ASN A 47 -4.46 -2.44 -12.50
N VAL A 48 -4.31 -1.83 -11.32
CA VAL A 48 -4.02 -2.56 -10.08
C VAL A 48 -4.92 -2.06 -8.96
N ALA A 49 -5.44 -2.98 -8.15
CA ALA A 49 -6.13 -2.64 -6.90
C ALA A 49 -5.46 -3.34 -5.72
N PHE A 50 -4.88 -2.53 -4.84
CA PHE A 50 -4.32 -2.95 -3.56
C PHE A 50 -5.41 -2.88 -2.49
N PHE A 51 -6.04 -4.02 -2.24
CA PHE A 51 -6.88 -4.25 -1.05
C PHE A 51 -6.00 -4.79 0.10
N SER A 52 -4.90 -4.10 0.36
CA SER A 52 -3.81 -4.52 1.23
C SER A 52 -3.25 -3.33 2.04
N GLY A 53 -2.56 -3.63 3.12
CA GLY A 53 -1.75 -2.72 3.93
C GLY A 53 -0.33 -3.28 4.12
N ASN A 54 0.61 -2.44 4.52
CA ASN A 54 2.04 -2.75 4.55
C ASN A 54 2.54 -3.34 3.22
N THR A 55 2.00 -2.82 2.12
CA THR A 55 2.15 -3.42 0.80
C THR A 55 3.52 -3.10 0.22
N CYS A 56 4.25 -4.11 -0.26
CA CYS A 56 5.55 -3.96 -0.89
C CYS A 56 6.56 -3.22 0.01
N CYS A 57 6.55 -3.46 1.31
CA CYS A 57 7.40 -2.76 2.28
C CYS A 57 8.86 -3.25 2.24
N TRP A 58 9.07 -4.56 2.17
CA TRP A 58 10.40 -5.15 2.12
C TRP A 58 10.80 -5.52 0.69
N GLN A 59 11.96 -5.03 0.27
CA GLN A 59 12.65 -5.59 -0.88
C GLN A 59 13.28 -6.93 -0.49
N VAL A 60 12.96 -7.98 -1.24
CA VAL A 60 13.57 -9.30 -1.09
C VAL A 60 14.33 -9.70 -2.34
N ARG A 61 15.17 -10.74 -2.23
CA ARG A 61 15.77 -11.40 -3.38
C ARG A 61 15.31 -12.85 -3.45
N SER A 62 14.92 -13.27 -4.66
CA SER A 62 14.73 -14.68 -4.96
C SER A 62 16.09 -15.36 -5.10
N GLU A 63 16.27 -16.48 -4.42
CA GLU A 63 17.49 -17.28 -4.41
C GLU A 63 17.13 -18.75 -4.70
N ASP A 64 18.16 -19.57 -4.98
CA ASP A 64 18.01 -21.00 -5.27
C ASP A 64 16.89 -21.31 -6.29
N ASN A 65 16.91 -20.58 -7.41
CA ASN A 65 15.92 -20.68 -8.49
C ASN A 65 14.46 -20.56 -8.02
N GLY A 66 14.19 -19.70 -7.04
CA GLY A 66 12.84 -19.45 -6.53
C GLY A 66 12.44 -20.30 -5.32
N SER A 67 13.30 -21.21 -4.87
CA SER A 67 13.05 -22.02 -3.67
C SER A 67 13.45 -21.33 -2.36
N ALA A 68 14.17 -20.21 -2.43
CA ALA A 68 14.56 -19.41 -1.28
C ALA A 68 14.26 -17.92 -1.48
N LEU A 69 14.00 -17.22 -0.38
CA LEU A 69 13.81 -15.76 -0.33
C LEU A 69 14.71 -15.19 0.76
N THR A 70 15.50 -14.18 0.41
CA THR A 70 16.43 -13.52 1.33
C THR A 70 15.97 -12.08 1.61
N CYS A 71 15.93 -11.73 2.90
CA CYS A 71 15.62 -10.39 3.40
C CYS A 71 16.48 -10.09 4.62
N TRP A 72 17.44 -9.18 4.46
CA TRP A 72 18.34 -8.74 5.53
C TRP A 72 17.69 -7.69 6.46
N LYS A 73 16.53 -7.15 6.07
CA LYS A 73 15.73 -6.19 6.85
C LYS A 73 16.59 -5.06 7.45
N GLN A 74 16.65 -4.97 8.78
CA GLN A 74 17.41 -3.96 9.53
C GLN A 74 18.92 -4.19 9.48
N ASN A 75 19.36 -5.41 9.19
CA ASN A 75 20.76 -5.80 9.18
C ASN A 75 21.41 -5.56 7.81
N VAL A 76 21.11 -4.43 7.15
CA VAL A 76 21.58 -4.12 5.80
C VAL A 76 23.11 -4.18 5.67
N GLN A 77 23.84 -3.87 6.75
CA GLN A 77 25.31 -3.94 6.81
C GLN A 77 25.85 -5.37 6.67
N GLN A 78 25.02 -6.37 6.96
CA GLN A 78 25.36 -7.80 6.83
C GLN A 78 24.90 -8.39 5.49
N ASP A 79 24.11 -7.64 4.70
CA ASP A 79 23.67 -8.08 3.38
C ASP A 79 24.90 -8.31 2.47
N PRO A 80 25.09 -9.49 1.85
CA PRO A 80 26.21 -9.75 0.95
C PRO A 80 26.33 -8.72 -0.19
N VAL A 81 25.21 -8.17 -0.67
CA VAL A 81 25.21 -7.09 -1.66
C VAL A 81 25.86 -5.83 -1.09
N PHE A 82 25.59 -5.50 0.17
CA PHE A 82 26.22 -4.38 0.86
C PHE A 82 27.72 -4.63 1.08
N VAL A 83 28.07 -5.80 1.63
CA VAL A 83 29.45 -6.19 1.95
C VAL A 83 30.33 -6.20 0.70
N ALA A 84 29.81 -6.72 -0.42
CA ALA A 84 30.50 -6.75 -1.70
C ALA A 84 30.54 -5.39 -2.42
N ARG A 85 29.93 -4.34 -1.85
CA ARG A 85 29.73 -3.03 -2.50
C ARG A 85 29.04 -3.15 -3.86
N GLY A 86 28.06 -4.06 -3.94
CA GLY A 86 27.19 -4.25 -5.09
C GLY A 86 26.19 -3.10 -5.27
N SER A 87 25.25 -3.29 -6.18
CA SER A 87 24.20 -2.29 -6.44
C SER A 87 23.33 -2.08 -5.21
N GLN A 88 23.22 -0.84 -4.74
CA GLN A 88 22.34 -0.51 -3.61
C GLN A 88 20.86 -0.76 -3.94
N ALA A 89 20.49 -0.68 -5.22
CA ALA A 89 19.13 -0.95 -5.69
C ALA A 89 18.67 -2.39 -5.39
N THR A 90 19.59 -3.34 -5.19
CA THR A 90 19.29 -4.75 -4.94
C THR A 90 19.50 -5.18 -3.48
N LEU A 91 19.71 -4.23 -2.57
CA LEU A 91 19.74 -4.52 -1.13
C LEU A 91 18.38 -5.04 -0.66
N SER A 92 18.37 -6.04 0.21
CA SER A 92 17.11 -6.63 0.71
C SER A 92 16.74 -6.03 2.06
N SER A 93 16.20 -4.82 2.00
CA SER A 93 15.75 -4.01 3.13
C SER A 93 14.50 -3.23 2.72
N LEU A 94 14.08 -2.23 3.49
CA LEU A 94 12.92 -1.41 3.15
C LEU A 94 13.07 -0.82 1.75
N TRP A 95 12.02 -0.87 0.95
CA TRP A 95 11.99 -0.19 -0.34
C TRP A 95 12.27 1.32 -0.24
N GLY A 96 11.71 1.95 0.80
CA GLY A 96 11.97 3.34 1.17
C GLY A 96 13.33 3.61 1.85
N HIS A 97 14.19 2.59 2.07
CA HIS A 97 15.49 2.78 2.73
C HIS A 97 16.32 3.85 2.02
N HIS A 98 17.04 4.71 2.75
CA HIS A 98 17.82 5.81 2.15
C HIS A 98 18.97 5.37 1.21
N LEU A 99 19.28 4.08 1.17
CA LEU A 99 20.22 3.46 0.22
C LEU A 99 19.51 2.92 -1.04
N ILE A 100 18.25 2.46 -0.91
CA ILE A 100 17.46 1.89 -2.01
C ILE A 100 16.67 2.98 -2.74
N GLN A 101 16.10 3.94 -2.00
CA GLN A 101 15.42 5.15 -2.49
C GLN A 101 14.28 4.90 -3.49
N ARG A 102 13.56 3.79 -3.33
CA ARG A 102 12.42 3.44 -4.17
C ARG A 102 11.20 3.14 -3.29
N PRO A 103 10.65 4.12 -2.55
CA PRO A 103 9.55 3.89 -1.63
C PRO A 103 8.31 3.31 -2.31
N GLU A 104 7.52 2.59 -1.52
CA GLU A 104 6.27 1.92 -1.86
C GLU A 104 5.26 2.90 -2.47
N ASN A 105 5.29 4.16 -2.01
CA ASN A 105 4.46 5.26 -2.51
C ASN A 105 4.54 5.42 -4.03
N GLN A 106 5.69 5.13 -4.67
CA GLN A 106 5.83 5.24 -6.13
C GLN A 106 5.02 4.19 -6.91
N LEU A 107 4.65 3.07 -6.26
CA LEU A 107 3.86 1.98 -6.84
C LEU A 107 2.40 1.99 -6.38
N THR A 108 2.13 2.19 -5.08
CA THR A 108 0.75 2.04 -4.56
C THR A 108 0.08 3.39 -4.34
N GLY A 109 0.85 4.49 -4.39
CA GLY A 109 0.44 5.83 -3.97
C GLY A 109 0.56 6.06 -2.46
N VAL A 110 0.82 5.02 -1.68
CA VAL A 110 0.94 5.06 -0.22
C VAL A 110 2.06 4.12 0.26
N GLY A 111 2.43 4.16 1.53
CA GLY A 111 3.43 3.26 2.09
C GLY A 111 3.31 3.15 3.59
N PHE A 112 3.76 2.02 4.13
CA PHE A 112 3.65 1.70 5.55
C PHE A 112 4.34 2.73 6.44
N LEU A 113 5.49 3.21 5.97
CA LEU A 113 6.26 4.28 6.55
C LEU A 113 5.36 5.52 6.84
N TRP A 114 4.39 5.86 5.99
CA TRP A 114 3.52 7.02 6.23
C TRP A 114 2.16 6.71 6.86
N GLY A 115 1.86 5.44 7.12
CA GLY A 115 0.65 5.01 7.85
C GLY A 115 0.99 4.56 9.27
N GLY A 116 1.53 3.35 9.40
CA GLY A 116 1.84 2.69 10.68
C GLY A 116 0.71 1.76 11.12
N TYR A 117 0.44 1.69 12.42
CA TYR A 117 -0.54 0.76 12.99
C TYR A 117 -1.87 1.42 13.34
N HIS A 118 -2.94 0.63 13.28
CA HIS A 118 -4.25 0.98 13.81
C HIS A 118 -4.86 -0.23 14.51
N LYS A 119 -5.29 -0.05 15.77
CA LYS A 119 -5.81 -1.12 16.64
C LYS A 119 -4.84 -2.31 16.77
N SER A 120 -3.54 -2.01 16.76
CA SER A 120 -2.47 -3.00 16.83
C SER A 120 -1.23 -2.39 17.47
N HIS A 121 -0.34 -3.24 18.00
CA HIS A 121 0.90 -2.80 18.65
C HIS A 121 0.66 -1.69 19.70
N GLY A 122 -0.46 -1.74 20.44
CA GLY A 122 -0.84 -0.71 21.42
C GLY A 122 -1.21 0.65 20.82
N GLN A 123 -1.23 0.79 19.49
CA GLN A 123 -1.57 2.03 18.80
C GLN A 123 -3.06 2.08 18.47
N LEU A 124 -3.71 3.17 18.91
CA LEU A 124 -5.11 3.48 18.55
C LEU A 124 -6.10 2.34 18.88
N MET A 125 -5.88 1.60 19.98
CA MET A 125 -6.70 0.44 20.36
C MET A 125 -8.20 0.78 20.51
N ASP A 126 -8.50 1.97 21.02
CA ASP A 126 -9.86 2.48 21.24
C ASP A 126 -10.46 3.20 20.02
N ALA A 127 -9.70 3.33 18.92
CA ALA A 127 -10.20 3.96 17.70
C ALA A 127 -11.21 3.06 16.97
N SER A 128 -12.00 3.67 16.09
CA SER A 128 -13.16 3.03 15.46
C SER A 128 -12.82 1.96 14.42
N GLY A 129 -11.62 1.96 13.83
CA GLY A 129 -11.32 1.09 12.67
C GLY A 129 -12.06 1.50 11.40
N ALA A 130 -12.45 2.78 11.28
CA ALA A 130 -13.26 3.32 10.18
C ALA A 130 -12.50 4.37 9.36
N PHE A 131 -12.80 4.42 8.07
CA PHE A 131 -12.34 5.51 7.19
C PHE A 131 -13.27 6.72 7.29
N ASN A 132 -12.71 7.93 7.26
CA ASN A 132 -13.43 9.19 7.09
C ASN A 132 -13.35 9.68 5.64
N VAL A 133 -14.48 9.98 5.02
CA VAL A 133 -14.61 10.29 3.59
C VAL A 133 -14.28 11.77 3.32
N HIS A 134 -13.44 12.02 2.31
CA HIS A 134 -13.05 13.37 1.89
C HIS A 134 -13.65 13.78 0.55
N ARG A 135 -13.64 12.87 -0.43
CA ARG A 135 -14.01 13.15 -1.83
C ARG A 135 -15.15 12.22 -2.30
N PRO A 136 -16.38 12.38 -1.80
CA PRO A 136 -17.50 11.46 -2.04
C PRO A 136 -18.00 11.43 -3.49
N THR A 137 -17.68 12.44 -4.30
CA THR A 137 -18.06 12.50 -5.73
C THR A 137 -17.16 11.64 -6.62
N HIS A 138 -16.07 11.09 -6.08
CA HIS A 138 -15.19 10.20 -6.81
C HIS A 138 -15.89 8.88 -7.14
N TRP A 139 -15.61 8.31 -8.32
CA TRP A 139 -16.30 7.13 -8.85
C TRP A 139 -16.23 5.90 -7.92
N VAL A 140 -15.19 5.81 -7.10
CA VAL A 140 -15.01 4.76 -6.07
C VAL A 140 -16.22 4.70 -5.13
N PHE A 141 -16.84 5.84 -4.81
CA PHE A 141 -17.98 5.95 -3.89
C PHE A 141 -19.35 5.95 -4.59
N GLU A 142 -19.41 5.74 -5.91
CA GLU A 142 -20.67 5.78 -6.66
C GLU A 142 -21.70 4.80 -6.08
N GLY A 143 -22.89 5.28 -5.73
CA GLY A 143 -23.97 4.47 -5.16
C GLY A 143 -23.84 4.14 -3.68
N THR A 144 -22.88 4.73 -2.95
CA THR A 144 -22.76 4.59 -1.49
C THR A 144 -23.62 5.60 -0.72
N SER A 145 -23.96 6.73 -1.34
CA SER A 145 -24.58 7.91 -0.69
C SER A 145 -23.74 8.57 0.40
N LEU A 146 -22.47 8.18 0.55
CA LEU A 146 -21.52 8.80 1.47
C LEU A 146 -21.30 10.27 1.11
N LYS A 147 -21.07 11.08 2.14
CA LYS A 147 -20.78 12.52 2.07
C LYS A 147 -19.43 12.80 2.70
N THR A 148 -18.87 13.97 2.41
CA THR A 148 -17.65 14.45 3.08
C THR A 148 -17.90 14.50 4.59
N GLY A 149 -16.99 13.89 5.35
CA GLY A 149 -17.09 13.76 6.81
C GLY A 149 -17.82 12.52 7.30
N ASP A 150 -18.52 11.76 6.43
CA ASP A 150 -19.08 10.47 6.83
C ASP A 150 -17.95 9.47 7.11
N SER A 151 -18.23 8.52 8.02
CA SER A 151 -17.33 7.39 8.31
C SER A 151 -17.96 6.07 7.86
N PHE A 152 -17.14 5.10 7.45
CA PHE A 152 -17.62 3.75 7.09
C PHE A 152 -16.67 2.63 7.54
N GLY A 153 -17.22 1.42 7.74
CA GLY A 153 -16.46 0.21 8.09
C GLY A 153 -16.10 0.02 9.56
N ALA A 154 -16.57 0.89 10.47
CA ALA A 154 -16.30 0.79 11.90
C ALA A 154 -16.72 -0.55 12.50
N LYS A 155 -17.93 -1.01 12.14
CA LYS A 155 -18.55 -2.25 12.66
C LYS A 155 -17.65 -3.46 12.46
N ASP A 156 -17.00 -3.52 11.30
CA ASP A 156 -16.20 -4.67 10.87
C ASP A 156 -14.69 -4.40 11.01
N THR A 157 -14.29 -3.22 11.52
CA THR A 157 -12.88 -2.82 11.72
C THR A 157 -12.06 -3.00 10.44
N ILE A 158 -12.37 -2.20 9.42
CA ILE A 158 -11.71 -2.30 8.10
C ILE A 158 -10.39 -1.54 8.01
N VAL A 159 -10.10 -0.70 9.00
CA VAL A 159 -8.82 -0.02 9.17
C VAL A 159 -8.03 -0.71 10.27
N GLY A 160 -6.88 -1.25 9.89
CA GLY A 160 -6.00 -2.05 10.74
C GLY A 160 -5.43 -3.24 9.96
N TYR A 161 -4.63 -4.09 10.57
CA TYR A 161 -3.83 -3.78 11.76
C TYR A 161 -2.58 -2.95 11.40
N GLU A 162 -2.14 -3.05 10.14
CA GLU A 162 -1.13 -2.21 9.49
C GLU A 162 -1.76 -1.39 8.36
N CYS A 163 -1.27 -0.17 8.21
CA CYS A 163 -1.86 0.85 7.38
C CYS A 163 -0.80 1.53 6.52
N ASP A 164 -1.15 1.81 5.28
CA ASP A 164 -0.32 2.55 4.35
C ASP A 164 -0.84 3.98 4.20
N GLY A 165 0.07 4.95 4.21
CA GLY A 165 -0.25 6.38 4.12
C GLY A 165 0.64 7.13 3.15
N CYS A 166 0.48 8.45 3.11
CA CYS A 166 1.42 9.36 2.47
C CYS A 166 1.62 10.60 3.34
N GLU A 167 2.64 11.41 3.03
CA GLU A 167 2.81 12.72 3.65
C GLU A 167 1.67 13.64 3.21
N LEU A 168 0.85 14.05 4.17
CA LEU A 168 -0.33 14.88 3.95
C LEU A 168 -0.17 16.29 4.49
N GLU A 169 -0.76 17.23 3.78
CA GLU A 169 -1.09 18.57 4.27
C GLU A 169 -2.59 18.83 4.15
N TRP A 170 -3.14 19.56 5.12
CA TRP A 170 -4.56 19.92 5.11
C TRP A 170 -4.73 21.31 4.50
N GLN A 171 -5.45 21.37 3.38
CA GLN A 171 -5.81 22.61 2.73
C GLN A 171 -7.33 22.69 2.64
N GLU A 172 -7.91 23.76 3.19
CA GLU A 172 -9.37 23.98 3.16
C GLU A 172 -10.18 22.80 3.72
N GLY A 173 -9.64 22.11 4.73
CA GLY A 173 -10.29 20.96 5.36
C GLY A 173 -10.21 19.65 4.57
N LEU A 174 -9.48 19.61 3.45
CA LEU A 174 -9.23 18.39 2.68
C LEU A 174 -7.75 17.98 2.78
N PRO A 175 -7.45 16.68 2.91
CA PRO A 175 -6.09 16.21 2.85
C PRO A 175 -5.59 16.22 1.40
N LYS A 176 -4.35 16.67 1.22
CA LYS A 176 -3.62 16.63 -0.05
C LYS A 176 -2.24 15.99 0.18
N PRO A 177 -1.80 15.09 -0.70
CA PRO A 177 -0.43 14.57 -0.66
C PRO A 177 0.55 15.70 -0.97
N THR A 178 1.68 15.71 -0.27
CA THR A 178 2.77 16.67 -0.54
C THR A 178 3.70 16.22 -1.67
N HIS A 179 3.63 14.94 -2.04
CA HIS A 179 4.44 14.26 -3.06
C HIS A 179 5.93 14.14 -2.76
N ARG A 180 6.43 14.69 -1.65
CA ARG A 180 7.85 14.63 -1.28
C ARG A 180 8.33 13.23 -0.91
N ASP A 181 7.40 12.34 -0.57
CA ASP A 181 7.62 10.95 -0.23
C ASP A 181 7.60 9.99 -1.43
N GLY A 182 7.44 10.52 -2.65
CA GLY A 182 7.31 9.73 -3.87
C GLY A 182 5.87 9.36 -4.23
N THR A 183 4.88 9.83 -3.48
CA THR A 183 3.46 9.71 -3.85
C THR A 183 3.19 10.43 -5.18
N PRO A 184 2.56 9.78 -6.19
CA PRO A 184 2.36 10.36 -7.51
C PRO A 184 1.66 11.71 -7.49
N ALA A 185 2.07 12.63 -8.39
CA ALA A 185 1.58 14.01 -8.46
C ALA A 185 0.05 14.12 -8.67
N ASN A 186 -0.57 13.09 -9.24
CA ASN A 186 -2.00 12.99 -9.51
C ASN A 186 -2.74 12.06 -8.53
N PHE A 187 -2.14 11.72 -7.39
CA PHE A 187 -2.80 10.91 -6.37
C PHE A 187 -3.93 11.67 -5.67
N GLU A 188 -5.12 11.07 -5.65
CA GLU A 188 -6.31 11.59 -4.97
C GLU A 188 -6.56 10.85 -3.67
N VAL A 189 -6.50 11.58 -2.54
CA VAL A 189 -6.83 11.04 -1.21
C VAL A 189 -8.35 11.01 -1.04
N LEU A 190 -8.95 9.84 -1.01
CA LEU A 190 -10.40 9.69 -1.03
C LEU A 190 -10.99 9.57 0.38
N ALA A 191 -10.30 8.84 1.25
CA ALA A 191 -10.65 8.71 2.66
C ALA A 191 -9.39 8.49 3.52
N THR A 192 -9.45 8.88 4.79
CA THR A 192 -8.34 8.64 5.74
C THR A 192 -8.82 8.15 7.08
N ALA A 193 -7.96 7.43 7.79
CA ALA A 193 -8.12 7.09 9.20
C ALA A 193 -6.79 7.32 9.92
N PRO A 194 -6.78 7.80 11.17
CA PRO A 194 -5.53 7.98 11.92
C PRO A 194 -4.76 6.66 11.99
N ALA A 195 -3.45 6.69 11.82
CA ALA A 195 -2.57 5.56 12.06
C ALA A 195 -1.32 6.06 12.76
N GLN A 196 -0.58 5.20 13.44
CA GLN A 196 0.59 5.62 14.17
C GLN A 196 1.62 4.49 14.28
N TRP A 197 2.88 4.83 14.10
CA TRP A 197 3.98 3.92 14.40
C TRP A 197 4.12 3.71 15.90
N HIS A 198 4.39 2.47 16.30
CA HIS A 198 4.88 2.22 17.65
C HIS A 198 6.28 2.86 17.79
N PRO A 199 6.56 3.60 18.88
CA PRO A 199 7.86 4.26 19.06
C PRO A 199 9.05 3.30 18.95
N ASP A 200 8.94 2.10 19.51
CA ASP A 200 10.03 1.12 19.53
C ASP A 200 10.25 0.47 18.16
N ASP A 201 9.20 0.39 17.32
CA ASP A 201 9.27 -0.27 16.02
C ASP A 201 10.04 0.52 14.97
N CYS A 202 10.57 1.68 15.30
CA CYS A 202 11.26 2.52 14.34
C CYS A 202 12.65 2.95 14.78
N GLU A 203 13.10 2.51 15.97
CA GLU A 203 14.46 2.74 16.46
C GLU A 203 15.54 2.15 15.54
N TRP A 204 15.18 1.14 14.75
CA TRP A 204 16.11 0.48 13.82
C TRP A 204 16.24 1.19 12.47
N TYR A 205 15.37 2.14 12.11
CA TYR A 205 15.47 2.84 10.84
C TYR A 205 16.23 4.17 11.01
N GLU A 206 17.50 4.18 10.58
CA GLU A 206 18.50 5.23 10.87
C GLU A 206 18.05 6.69 10.58
N ARG A 207 17.11 6.87 9.64
CA ARG A 207 16.62 8.19 9.21
C ARG A 207 15.11 8.36 9.42
N TRP A 208 14.59 7.76 10.48
CA TRP A 208 13.18 7.81 10.81
C TRP A 208 12.85 8.76 11.95
N GLN A 209 11.59 9.20 11.98
CA GLN A 209 11.04 9.97 13.10
C GLN A 209 10.31 9.01 14.06
N PRO A 210 10.76 8.88 15.32
CA PRO A 210 10.09 8.04 16.31
C PRO A 210 8.62 8.35 16.51
N GLY A 211 7.78 7.31 16.58
CA GLY A 211 6.35 7.44 16.87
C GLY A 211 5.58 8.30 15.86
N ARG A 212 5.99 8.28 14.59
CA ARG A 212 5.34 9.05 13.52
C ARG A 212 3.83 8.82 13.53
N LYS A 213 3.08 9.92 13.62
CA LYS A 213 1.65 9.95 13.36
C LYS A 213 1.42 9.99 11.87
N GLY A 214 0.64 9.05 11.37
CA GLY A 214 0.29 8.89 9.98
C GLY A 214 -1.21 8.74 9.79
N HIS A 215 -1.59 8.31 8.60
CA HIS A 215 -2.96 7.94 8.30
C HIS A 215 -2.95 6.69 7.43
N ALA A 216 -3.90 5.78 7.66
CA ALA A 216 -4.35 4.88 6.60
C ALA A 216 -4.99 5.75 5.52
N VAL A 217 -4.61 5.56 4.26
CA VAL A 217 -5.08 6.38 3.14
C VAL A 217 -5.67 5.50 2.05
N LEU A 218 -6.97 5.69 1.79
CA LEU A 218 -7.65 5.15 0.63
C LEU A 218 -7.54 6.17 -0.50
N GLY A 219 -7.08 5.75 -1.67
CA GLY A 219 -6.86 6.68 -2.78
C GLY A 219 -6.65 6.03 -4.15
N THR A 220 -6.50 6.88 -5.15
CA THR A 220 -6.24 6.45 -6.53
C THR A 220 -5.26 7.37 -7.25
N TYR A 221 -4.51 6.83 -8.22
CA TYR A 221 -3.78 7.64 -9.21
C TYR A 221 -3.73 6.91 -10.56
N THR A 222 -3.19 7.57 -11.59
CA THR A 222 -2.99 6.95 -12.92
C THR A 222 -1.55 7.10 -13.42
N ARG A 223 -1.04 6.08 -14.11
CA ARG A 223 0.28 6.07 -14.78
C ARG A 223 0.25 5.11 -15.98
N GLY A 224 -0.51 5.46 -17.01
CA GLY A 224 -0.91 4.52 -18.07
C GLY A 224 -2.24 3.88 -17.70
N GLY A 225 -2.22 2.93 -16.77
CA GLY A 225 -3.40 2.39 -16.11
C GLY A 225 -3.75 3.11 -14.80
N THR A 226 -4.76 2.60 -14.10
CA THR A 226 -5.25 3.12 -12.82
C THR A 226 -4.79 2.25 -11.67
N VAL A 227 -4.32 2.90 -10.59
CA VAL A 227 -4.00 2.25 -9.32
C VAL A 227 -5.01 2.69 -8.27
N PHE A 228 -5.61 1.72 -7.60
CA PHE A 228 -6.43 1.91 -6.40
C PHE A 228 -5.70 1.32 -5.19
N THR A 229 -5.76 1.99 -4.05
CA THR A 229 -5.29 1.47 -2.76
C THR A 229 -6.34 1.71 -1.68
N CYS A 230 -6.58 0.71 -0.84
CA CYS A 230 -7.35 0.90 0.39
C CYS A 230 -6.47 1.32 1.57
N GLY A 231 -5.16 1.09 1.51
CA GLY A 231 -4.20 1.45 2.56
C GLY A 231 -4.39 0.73 3.89
N SER A 232 -4.94 -0.50 3.88
CA SER A 232 -5.23 -1.27 5.09
C SER A 232 -5.28 -2.77 4.84
N THR A 233 -4.66 -3.54 5.74
CA THR A 233 -4.67 -5.02 5.71
C THR A 233 -6.08 -5.60 5.89
N ASP A 234 -6.88 -4.95 6.73
CA ASP A 234 -8.16 -5.46 7.22
C ASP A 234 -9.37 -5.14 6.33
N TRP A 235 -9.17 -4.63 5.11
CA TRP A 235 -10.28 -4.34 4.18
C TRP A 235 -11.22 -5.55 3.98
N SER A 236 -10.63 -6.74 3.96
CA SER A 236 -11.36 -8.02 3.81
C SER A 236 -12.36 -8.30 4.94
N HIS A 237 -12.18 -7.71 6.13
CA HIS A 237 -13.13 -7.85 7.24
C HIS A 237 -14.50 -7.28 6.89
N GLY A 238 -14.54 -6.14 6.20
CA GLY A 238 -15.81 -5.56 5.73
C GLY A 238 -16.53 -6.45 4.73
N LEU A 239 -15.79 -7.11 3.83
CA LEU A 239 -16.37 -8.09 2.90
C LEU A 239 -16.93 -9.32 3.63
N ARG A 240 -16.19 -9.84 4.62
CA ARG A 240 -16.66 -10.94 5.49
C ARG A 240 -17.91 -10.53 6.27
N GLY A 241 -17.93 -9.31 6.79
CA GLY A 241 -19.02 -8.72 7.58
C GLY A 241 -20.23 -8.26 6.79
N ARG A 242 -20.16 -8.33 5.44
CA ARG A 242 -21.17 -7.81 4.51
C ARG A 242 -21.43 -6.32 4.72
N ASP A 243 -20.38 -5.55 4.99
CA ASP A 243 -20.48 -4.09 5.07
C ASP A 243 -20.91 -3.54 3.70
N PRO A 244 -22.08 -2.87 3.62
CA PRO A 244 -22.64 -2.45 2.33
C PRO A 244 -21.78 -1.40 1.62
N MET A 245 -21.04 -0.57 2.36
CA MET A 245 -20.15 0.44 1.77
C MET A 245 -18.91 -0.24 1.20
N VAL A 246 -18.31 -1.17 1.94
CA VAL A 246 -17.12 -1.92 1.52
C VAL A 246 -17.43 -2.80 0.31
N GLU A 247 -18.55 -3.52 0.31
CA GLU A 247 -18.97 -4.33 -0.84
C GLU A 247 -19.23 -3.44 -2.07
N ARG A 248 -19.87 -2.27 -1.89
CA ARG A 248 -20.16 -1.35 -2.99
C ARG A 248 -18.89 -0.73 -3.58
N ILE A 249 -17.98 -0.25 -2.73
CA ILE A 249 -16.69 0.32 -3.15
C ILE A 249 -15.85 -0.73 -3.88
N THR A 250 -15.74 -1.94 -3.31
CA THR A 250 -14.99 -3.05 -3.94
C THR A 250 -15.57 -3.37 -5.31
N ARG A 251 -16.91 -3.45 -5.43
CA ARG A 251 -17.58 -3.67 -6.71
C ARG A 251 -17.31 -2.57 -7.73
N ASN A 252 -17.37 -1.30 -7.33
CA ASN A 252 -17.07 -0.17 -8.23
C ASN A 252 -15.64 -0.28 -8.80
N VAL A 253 -14.66 -0.65 -7.96
CA VAL A 253 -13.27 -0.87 -8.40
C VAL A 253 -13.17 -2.02 -9.39
N LEU A 254 -13.74 -3.19 -9.07
CA LEU A 254 -13.71 -4.35 -9.97
C LEU A 254 -14.43 -4.08 -11.30
N ASP A 255 -15.61 -3.46 -11.25
CA ASP A 255 -16.43 -3.20 -12.44
C ASP A 255 -15.79 -2.16 -13.36
N ARG A 256 -15.04 -1.19 -12.80
CA ARG A 256 -14.40 -0.13 -13.59
C ARG A 256 -13.04 -0.55 -14.12
N LEU A 257 -12.24 -1.26 -13.32
CA LEU A 257 -10.84 -1.56 -13.65
C LEU A 257 -10.66 -2.92 -14.31
N GLY A 258 -11.62 -3.85 -14.13
CA GLY A 258 -11.57 -5.20 -14.67
C GLY A 258 -12.17 -5.38 -16.06
N LYS A 259 -12.73 -4.32 -16.66
CA LYS A 259 -13.36 -4.35 -18.00
C LYS A 259 -12.39 -3.94 -19.11
#